data_AF-F0GJH8-F1
#
_entry.id   AF-F0GJH8-F1
#
_cell.length_a   1.000
_cell.length_b   1.000
_cell.length_c   1.000
_cell.angle_alpha   90.00
_cell.angle_beta   90.00
_cell.angle_gamma   90.00
#
_symmetry.space_group_name_H-M   'P 1'
#
loop_
_entity.id
_entity.type
_entity.pdbx_description
1 polymer ?
#
loop_
_entity_poly.entity_id
_entity_poly.type
_entity_poly.pdbx_seq_one_letter_code
_entity_poly.pdbx_strand_id
1 'polypeptide(L)' 'MYKRIFVALDGSPSARLALNEAIRIAAASGGTITCAYVVEHRPQLVDVGAGFTEAGDNGAS' A
#
# COMPACT_ATOMS: atom_id res chain seq x y z
N MET A 1 15.79 12.42 -22.16
CA MET A 1 14.53 11.67 -22.30
C MET A 1 14.39 10.69 -21.13
N TYR A 2 13.18 10.47 -20.60
CA TYR A 2 12.97 9.72 -19.35
C TYR A 2 13.19 8.21 -19.53
N LYS A 3 14.00 7.62 -18.65
CA LYS A 3 14.32 6.18 -18.64
C LYS A 3 13.57 5.40 -17.56
N ARG A 4 13.04 6.10 -16.56
CA ARG A 4 12.26 5.53 -15.45
C ARG A 4 11.03 6.41 -15.27
N ILE A 5 9.86 5.84 -15.50
CA ILE A 5 8.57 6.54 -15.46
C ILE A 5 7.74 5.90 -14.36
N PHE A 6 7.23 6.71 -13.43
CA PHE A 6 6.34 6.24 -12.38
C PHE A 6 4.91 6.65 -12.71
N VAL A 7 3.98 5.71 -12.64
CA VAL A 7 2.56 5.93 -12.91
C VAL A 7 1.75 5.55 -11.68
N ALA A 8 1.12 6.54 -11.07
CA ALA A 8 0.13 6.33 -10.01
C ALA A 8 -1.19 5.85 -10.62
N LEU A 9 -1.71 4.74 -10.10
CA LEU A 9 -2.99 4.18 -10.46
C LEU A 9 -3.96 4.41 -9.30
N ASP A 10 -5.12 4.94 -9.61
CA ASP A 10 -6.23 5.18 -8.66
C ASP A 10 -7.56 4.59 -9.16
N GLY A 11 -7.55 3.91 -10.32
CA GLY A 11 -8.74 3.33 -10.95
C GLY A 11 -9.55 4.32 -11.80
N SER A 12 -9.20 5.60 -11.80
CA SER A 12 -9.89 6.62 -12.60
C SER A 12 -9.64 6.45 -14.11
N PRO A 13 -10.57 6.94 -14.96
CA PRO A 13 -10.32 7.05 -16.40
C PRO A 13 -9.06 7.88 -16.72
N SER A 14 -8.77 8.92 -15.93
CA SER A 14 -7.57 9.73 -16.07
C SER A 14 -6.28 8.94 -15.84
N ALA A 15 -6.22 8.06 -14.84
CA ALA A 15 -5.05 7.22 -14.61
C ALA A 15 -4.80 6.25 -15.77
N ARG A 16 -5.87 5.77 -16.43
CA ARG A 16 -5.73 4.95 -17.65
C ARG A 16 -5.14 5.75 -18.82
N LEU A 17 -5.55 7.00 -19.00
CA LEU A 17 -4.96 7.88 -20.02
C LEU A 17 -3.50 8.20 -19.71
N ALA A 18 -3.16 8.44 -18.45
CA ALA A 18 -1.80 8.68 -18.00
C ALA A 18 -0.89 7.46 -18.27
N LEU A 19 -1.38 6.24 -18.00
CA LEU A 19 -0.66 5.01 -18.33
C LEU A 19 -0.42 4.87 -19.84
N ASN A 20 -1.42 5.17 -20.66
CA ASN A 20 -1.27 5.12 -22.11
C ASN A 20 -0.16 6.07 -22.61
N GLU A 21 -0.04 7.26 -22.01
CA GLU A 21 1.07 8.16 -22.35
C GLU A 21 2.42 7.68 -21.85
N ALA A 22 2.49 7.15 -20.62
CA ALA A 22 3.71 6.57 -20.11
C ALA A 22 4.26 5.47 -21.04
N ILE A 23 3.37 4.63 -21.58
CA ILE A 23 3.72 3.61 -22.59
C ILE A 23 4.32 4.23 -23.84
N ARG A 24 3.70 5.29 -24.39
CA ARG A 24 4.23 5.97 -25.58
C ARG A 24 5.61 6.56 -25.33
N ILE A 25 5.81 7.21 -24.19
CA ILE A 25 7.10 7.80 -23.81
C ILE A 25 8.15 6.71 -23.64
N ALA A 26 7.84 5.64 -22.90
CA ALA A 26 8.75 4.53 -22.66
C ALA A 26 9.16 3.81 -23.94
N ALA A 27 8.21 3.57 -24.85
CA ALA A 27 8.48 2.93 -26.14
C ALA A 27 9.42 3.78 -27.01
N ALA A 28 9.19 5.09 -27.06
CA ALA A 28 10.04 6.02 -27.81
C ALA A 28 11.43 6.21 -27.16
N SER A 29 11.53 6.07 -25.84
CA SER A 29 12.76 6.34 -25.10
C SER A 29 13.58 5.10 -24.76
N GLY A 30 13.04 3.89 -24.91
CA GLY A 30 13.59 2.67 -24.32
C GLY A 30 13.64 2.77 -22.78
N GLY A 31 12.58 3.31 -22.18
CA GLY A 31 12.42 3.47 -20.74
C GLY A 31 11.59 2.37 -20.10
N THR A 32 11.59 2.31 -18.77
CA THR A 32 10.78 1.39 -17.98
C THR A 32 9.68 2.13 -17.25
N ILE A 33 8.56 1.44 -17.01
CA ILE A 33 7.41 1.98 -16.29
C ILE A 33 7.23 1.19 -15.00
N THR A 34 7.11 1.91 -13.89
CA THR A 34 6.68 1.34 -12.59
C THR A 34 5.29 1.86 -12.29
N CYS A 35 4.33 0.94 -12.15
CA CYS A 35 2.96 1.24 -11.75
C CYS A 35 2.76 0.94 -10.27
N ALA A 36 2.05 1.82 -9.56
CA ALA A 36 1.67 1.60 -8.17
C ALA A 36 0.24 2.06 -7.91
N TYR A 37 -0.47 1.32 -7.06
CA TYR A 37 -1.80 1.67 -6.56
C TYR A 37 -1.72 1.73 -5.03
N VAL A 38 -2.24 2.79 -4.43
CA VAL A 38 -2.26 2.94 -2.97
C VAL A 38 -3.58 2.38 -2.45
N VAL A 39 -3.50 1.35 -1.62
CA VAL A 39 -4.66 0.82 -0.88
C VAL A 39 -4.72 1.42 0.51
N GLU A 40 -5.93 1.70 1.00
CA GLU A 40 -6.12 2.07 2.40
C GLU A 40 -5.75 0.89 3.31
N HIS A 41 -4.88 1.15 4.29
CA HIS A 41 -4.64 0.22 5.39
C HIS A 41 -5.33 0.78 6.64
N ARG A 42 -6.47 0.19 7.01
CA ARG A 42 -7.16 0.51 8.26
C ARG A 42 -6.39 -0.12 9.43
N PRO A 43 -5.84 0.67 10.37
CA PRO A 43 -5.24 0.10 11.58
C PRO A 43 -6.31 -0.69 12.33
N GLN A 44 -6.04 -1.96 12.64
CA GLN A 44 -6.89 -2.70 13.57
C GLN A 44 -6.54 -2.24 14.98
N LEU A 45 -7.52 -1.74 15.74
CA LEU A 45 -7.36 -1.56 17.17
C LEU A 45 -7.21 -2.95 17.79
N VAL A 46 -6.02 -3.23 18.33
CA VAL A 46 -5.80 -4.39 19.20
C VAL A 46 -5.96 -3.93 20.65
N ASP A 47 -6.78 -4.64 21.42
CA ASP A 47 -6.88 -4.42 22.86
C ASP A 47 -5.64 -5.02 23.53
N VAL A 48 -4.77 -4.14 24.05
CA VAL A 48 -3.52 -4.52 24.73
C VAL A 48 -3.79 -4.90 26.21
N GLY A 49 -5.04 -4.79 26.69
CA GLY A 49 -5.40 -5.03 28.09
C GLY A 49 -5.78 -6.46 28.47
N ALA A 50 -5.92 -7.40 27.52
CA ALA A 50 -6.44 -8.75 27.80
C ALA A 50 -5.37 -9.79 28.21
N GLY A 51 -4.12 -9.36 28.45
CA GLY A 51 -3.05 -10.24 28.92
C GLY A 51 -2.71 -9.95 30.38
N PHE A 52 -2.71 -11.00 31.21
CA PHE A 52 -2.28 -11.05 32.63
C PHE A 52 -3.35 -10.73 33.70
N THR A 53 -4.35 -11.61 33.84
CA THR A 53 -4.86 -11.91 35.17
C THR A 53 -3.96 -12.96 35.82
N GLU A 54 -3.17 -12.55 36.82
CA GLU A 54 -2.47 -13.50 37.69
C GLU A 54 -3.52 -14.30 38.47
N ALA A 55 -3.65 -15.59 38.16
CA ALA A 55 -4.28 -16.56 39.04
C ALA A 55 -3.31 -16.87 40.19
N GLY A 56 -3.14 -15.89 41.08
CA GLY A 56 -2.39 -16.03 42.33
C GLY A 56 -3.32 -16.40 43.46
N ASP A 57 -3.43 -17.71 43.67
CA ASP A 57 -3.76 -18.42 44.91
C ASP A 57 -3.90 -17.56 46.18
N ASN A 58 -5.05 -17.67 46.85
CA ASN A 58 -5.13 -17.36 48.27
C ASN A 58 -6.04 -18.36 48.99
N GLY A 59 -5.54 -19.60 49.12
CA GLY A 59 -5.89 -20.43 50.26
C GLY A 59 -5.19 -19.93 51.52
N ALA A 60 -5.95 -19.41 52.49
CA ALA A 60 -5.58 -19.44 53.91
C ALA A 60 -6.84 -19.40 54.77
N SER A 61 -6.91 -20.39 55.66
CA SER A 61 -8.00 -20.77 56.58
C SER A 61 -8.51 -19.70 57.52
#